data_AF-A0A943REM2-F1
#
_entry.id   AF-A0A943REM2-F1
#
_cell.length_a   1.000
_cell.length_b   1.000
_cell.length_c   1.000
_cell.angle_alpha   90.00
_cell.angle_beta   90.00
_cell.angle_gamma   90.00
#
_symmetry.space_group_name_H-M   'P 1'
#
loop_
_entity.id
_entity.type
_entity.pdbx_description
1 polymer ?
#
loop_
_entity_poly.entity_id
_entity_poly.type
_entity_poly.pdbx_seq_one_letter_code
_entity_poly.pdbx_strand_id
1 'polypeptide(L)'
;LSGIIALSASLERAYPEHYRIIISGVLADKDYQDMAEVLVDMADEIIALTPDNARALAAKDYVEALRCTHEPRRAHIMVEAPSISAGVAEALKRYEGARRAHVAPLICVCGSLYLLGSVMEVLRQDGVVL
;
A
#
# COMPACT_ATOMS: atom_id res chain seq x y z
N LEU A 1 7.64 10.73 -9.64
CA LEU A 1 6.23 10.44 -10.03
C LEU A 1 6.01 9.31 -11.06
N SER A 2 6.78 9.19 -12.14
CA SER A 2 6.44 8.30 -13.28
C SER A 2 6.10 6.85 -12.92
N GLY A 3 6.76 6.29 -11.90
CA GLY A 3 6.51 4.92 -11.44
C GLY A 3 5.11 4.70 -10.83
N ILE A 4 4.63 5.60 -9.96
CA ILE A 4 3.32 5.44 -9.32
C ILE A 4 2.18 5.65 -10.30
N ILE A 5 2.35 6.56 -11.26
CA ILE A 5 1.40 6.81 -12.35
C ILE A 5 1.29 5.58 -13.25
N ALA A 6 2.43 4.98 -13.63
CA ALA A 6 2.44 3.76 -14.44
C ALA A 6 1.80 2.57 -13.69
N LEU A 7 2.01 2.47 -12.38
CA LEU A 7 1.34 1.47 -11.54
C LEU A 7 -0.17 1.69 -11.51
N SER A 8 -0.62 2.91 -11.22
CA SER A 8 -2.05 3.27 -11.22
C SER A 8 -2.73 2.90 -12.55
N ALA A 9 -2.16 3.32 -13.68
CA ALA A 9 -2.67 2.97 -15.00
C ALA A 9 -2.69 1.45 -15.27
N SER A 10 -1.75 0.70 -14.70
CA SER A 10 -1.70 -0.75 -14.85
C SER A 10 -2.77 -1.44 -14.01
N LEU A 11 -3.01 -0.96 -12.78
CA LEU A 11 -4.07 -1.48 -11.91
C LEU A 11 -5.45 -1.18 -12.50
N GLU A 12 -5.68 0.03 -13.01
CA GLU A 12 -6.96 0.37 -13.66
C GLU A 12 -7.23 -0.49 -14.89
N ARG A 13 -6.21 -0.79 -15.69
CA ARG A 13 -6.37 -1.60 -16.89
C ARG A 13 -6.54 -3.09 -16.60
N ALA A 14 -5.77 -3.64 -15.68
CA ALA A 14 -5.73 -5.08 -15.41
C ALA A 14 -6.76 -5.52 -14.36
N TYR A 15 -7.06 -4.66 -13.39
CA TYR A 15 -7.88 -4.96 -12.22
C TYR A 15 -8.87 -3.80 -11.91
N PRO A 16 -9.68 -3.33 -12.88
CA PRO A 16 -10.58 -2.19 -12.71
C PRO A 16 -11.56 -2.39 -11.55
N GLU A 17 -12.17 -3.57 -11.47
CA GLU A 17 -13.23 -3.90 -10.51
C GLU A 17 -12.72 -4.53 -9.20
N HIS A 18 -11.40 -4.64 -9.01
CA HIS A 18 -10.87 -5.25 -7.78
C HIS A 18 -10.88 -4.23 -6.63
N TYR A 19 -11.09 -4.75 -5.42
CA TYR A 19 -10.88 -4.04 -4.18
C TYR A 19 -9.40 -4.05 -3.83
N ARG A 20 -8.75 -2.89 -3.96
CA ARG A 20 -7.30 -2.71 -3.97
C ARG A 20 -6.82 -2.33 -2.58
N ILE A 21 -6.21 -3.29 -1.90
CA ILE A 21 -5.52 -3.11 -0.63
C ILE A 21 -4.06 -2.82 -0.96
N ILE A 22 -3.62 -1.58 -0.73
CA ILE A 22 -2.26 -1.15 -1.05
C ILE A 22 -1.40 -1.15 0.21
N ILE A 23 -0.31 -1.89 0.19
CA ILE A 23 0.76 -1.78 1.18
C ILE A 23 1.81 -0.81 0.61
N SER A 24 2.07 0.29 1.30
CA SER A 24 3.02 1.31 0.82
C SER A 24 3.89 1.85 1.92
N GLY A 25 5.13 2.18 1.55
CA GLY A 25 6.10 2.85 2.39
C GLY A 25 7.13 3.51 1.49
N VAL A 26 7.53 4.72 1.86
CA VAL A 26 8.34 5.61 1.03
C VAL A 26 9.56 6.09 1.80
N LEU A 27 10.53 6.64 1.06
CA LEU A 27 11.67 7.32 1.65
C LEU A 27 11.34 8.83 1.72
N ALA A 28 11.75 9.49 2.79
CA ALA A 28 11.43 10.88 3.10
C ALA A 28 12.03 11.88 2.09
N ASP A 29 13.02 11.46 1.31
CA ASP A 29 13.69 12.27 0.29
C ASP A 29 13.09 12.12 -1.12
N LYS A 30 12.00 11.35 -1.26
CA LYS A 30 11.23 11.27 -2.51
C LYS A 30 10.07 12.27 -2.53
N ASP A 31 9.52 12.51 -3.72
CA ASP A 31 8.27 13.28 -3.94
C ASP A 31 7.03 12.51 -3.41
N TYR A 32 7.02 12.15 -2.13
CA TYR A 32 5.99 11.27 -1.56
C TYR A 32 4.63 11.96 -1.46
N GLN A 33 4.58 13.29 -1.43
CA GLN A 33 3.33 14.07 -1.39
C GLN A 33 2.56 13.90 -2.69
N ASP A 34 3.20 14.16 -3.83
CA ASP A 34 2.57 13.94 -5.14
C ASP A 34 2.26 12.45 -5.36
N MET A 35 3.10 11.54 -4.84
CA MET A 35 2.79 10.11 -4.87
C MET A 35 1.57 9.75 -4.03
N ALA A 36 1.35 10.45 -2.91
CA ALA A 36 0.21 10.24 -2.03
C ALA A 36 -1.10 10.57 -2.75
N GLU A 37 -1.15 11.69 -3.48
CA GLU A 37 -2.32 12.08 -4.29
C GLU A 37 -2.72 10.98 -5.28
N VAL A 38 -1.75 10.37 -5.98
CA VAL A 38 -2.03 9.26 -6.90
C VAL A 38 -2.46 8.00 -6.15
N LEU A 39 -1.87 7.73 -4.98
CA LEU A 39 -2.16 6.54 -4.18
C LEU A 39 -3.60 6.53 -3.67
N VAL A 40 -4.07 7.66 -3.13
CA VAL A 40 -5.42 7.78 -2.55
C VAL A 40 -6.52 7.66 -3.60
N ASP A 41 -6.23 8.02 -4.86
CA ASP A 41 -7.17 7.89 -5.96
C ASP A 41 -7.27 6.46 -6.48
N MET A 42 -6.20 5.66 -6.41
CA MET A 42 -6.19 4.30 -6.96
C MET A 42 -6.51 3.21 -5.93
N ALA A 43 -6.25 3.44 -4.64
CA ALA A 43 -6.42 2.46 -3.57
C ALA A 43 -7.83 2.47 -2.99
N ASP A 44 -8.34 1.32 -2.54
CA ASP A 44 -9.53 1.27 -1.67
C ASP A 44 -9.11 1.37 -0.19
N GLU A 45 -8.04 0.66 0.16
CA GLU A 45 -7.40 0.74 1.48
C GLU A 45 -5.89 0.93 1.34
N ILE A 46 -5.30 1.69 2.26
CA ILE A 46 -3.86 1.91 2.31
C ILE A 46 -3.34 1.48 3.68
N ILE A 47 -2.34 0.60 3.67
CA ILE A 47 -1.57 0.18 4.83
C ILE A 47 -0.18 0.79 4.70
N ALA A 48 0.07 1.83 5.48
CA ALA A 48 1.34 2.52 5.52
C ALA A 48 2.32 1.78 6.45
N LEU A 49 3.53 1.60 5.96
CA LEU A 49 4.64 0.99 6.69
C LEU A 49 5.89 1.86 6.58
N THR A 50 6.73 1.80 7.61
CA THR A 50 8.08 2.38 7.58
C THR A 50 9.02 1.34 6.97
N PRO A 51 9.63 1.58 5.79
CA PRO A 51 10.64 0.67 5.24
C PRO A 51 11.85 0.54 6.18
N ASP A 52 12.54 -0.61 6.14
CA ASP A 52 13.81 -0.79 6.87
C ASP A 52 14.95 -0.04 6.16
N ASN A 53 14.99 1.28 6.36
CA ASN A 53 15.99 2.17 5.79
C ASN A 53 16.13 3.45 6.63
N ALA A 54 17.36 3.95 6.81
CA ALA A 54 17.60 5.19 7.55
C ALA A 54 16.90 6.44 6.96
N ARG A 55 16.57 6.42 5.66
CA ARG A 55 15.83 7.50 4.98
C ARG A 55 14.32 7.26 4.93
N ALA A 56 13.81 6.22 5.57
CA ALA A 56 12.39 5.91 5.57
C ALA A 56 11.57 7.07 6.15
N LEU A 57 10.47 7.41 5.48
CA LEU A 57 9.43 8.23 6.10
C LEU A 57 8.70 7.35 7.12
N ALA A 58 8.47 7.87 8.33
CA ALA A 58 7.72 7.13 9.34
C ALA A 58 6.28 6.90 8.86
N ALA A 59 5.75 5.70 9.11
CA ALA A 59 4.41 5.32 8.69
C ALA A 59 3.33 6.33 9.15
N LYS A 60 3.40 6.81 10.39
CA LYS A 60 2.53 7.87 10.91
C LYS A 60 2.54 9.15 10.05
N ASP A 61 3.72 9.61 9.65
CA ASP A 61 3.89 10.86 8.91
C ASP A 61 3.41 10.65 7.46
N TYR A 62 3.59 9.44 6.94
CA TYR A 62 3.05 9.08 5.64
C TYR A 62 1.52 8.96 5.64
N VAL A 63 0.91 8.44 6.70
CA VAL A 63 -0.55 8.45 6.88
C VAL A 63 -1.10 9.88 6.98
N GLU A 64 -0.37 10.78 7.64
CA GLU A 64 -0.78 12.18 7.68
C GLU A 64 -0.71 12.83 6.30
N ALA A 65 0.38 12.61 5.55
CA ALA A 65 0.45 13.02 4.15
C ALA A 65 -0.69 12.42 3.30
N LEU A 66 -1.04 11.15 3.58
CA LEU A 66 -2.29 10.43 3.27
C LEU A 66 -3.55 11.31 3.30
N ARG A 67 -3.77 11.88 4.48
CA ARG A 67 -5.00 12.58 4.84
C ARG A 67 -5.01 14.02 4.38
N CYS A 68 -3.84 14.61 4.16
CA CYS A 68 -3.71 15.98 3.69
C CYS A 68 -3.81 16.13 2.17
N THR A 69 -4.05 15.06 1.42
CA THR A 69 -4.30 15.12 -0.03
C THR A 69 -5.66 15.77 -0.33
N HIS A 70 -5.97 15.92 -1.63
CA HIS A 70 -7.33 16.17 -2.06
C HIS A 70 -8.29 15.05 -1.63
N GLU A 71 -9.60 15.32 -1.71
CA GLU A 71 -10.65 14.33 -1.45
C GLU A 71 -10.42 13.06 -2.31
N PRO A 72 -10.11 11.91 -1.68
CA PRO A 72 -9.79 10.69 -2.39
C PRO A 72 -10.93 10.21 -3.27
N ARG A 73 -10.62 9.75 -4.49
CA ARG A 73 -11.63 9.12 -5.36
C ARG A 73 -12.03 7.72 -4.90
N ARG A 74 -11.13 6.97 -4.24
CA ARG A 74 -11.35 5.57 -3.84
C ARG A 74 -10.96 5.28 -2.39
N ALA A 75 -9.83 5.80 -1.91
CA ALA A 75 -9.31 5.39 -0.61
C ALA A 75 -10.21 5.88 0.52
N HIS A 76 -10.73 4.94 1.31
CA HIS A 76 -11.60 5.24 2.46
C HIS A 76 -10.97 4.80 3.79
N ILE A 77 -9.95 3.95 3.74
CA ILE A 77 -9.25 3.46 4.94
C ILE A 77 -7.75 3.66 4.78
N MET A 78 -7.14 4.31 5.77
CA MET A 78 -5.70 4.53 5.86
C MET A 78 -5.22 4.09 7.24
N VAL A 79 -4.35 3.08 7.27
CA VAL A 79 -3.86 2.45 8.50
C VAL A 79 -2.35 2.59 8.58
N GLU A 80 -1.87 3.04 9.74
CA GLU A 80 -0.48 2.90 10.13
C GLU A 80 -0.28 1.50 10.71
N ALA A 81 0.64 0.72 10.14
CA ALA A 81 1.01 -0.57 10.72
C ALA A 81 2.32 -0.45 11.54
N PRO A 82 2.38 -1.05 12.75
CA PRO A 82 3.51 -0.89 13.67
C PRO A 82 4.76 -1.66 13.24
N SER A 83 4.63 -2.63 12.33
CA SER A 83 5.74 -3.40 11.77
C SER A 83 5.34 -3.99 10.42
N ILE A 84 6.34 -4.39 9.63
CA ILE A 84 6.13 -4.99 8.30
C ILE A 84 5.26 -6.26 8.41
N SER A 85 5.57 -7.16 9.34
CA SER A 85 4.77 -8.37 9.58
C SER A 85 3.33 -8.05 9.99
N ALA A 86 3.11 -7.05 10.85
CA ALA A 86 1.75 -6.64 11.24
C ALA A 86 0.98 -6.06 10.05
N GLY A 87 1.63 -5.27 9.19
CA GLY A 87 1.03 -4.73 7.97
C GLY A 87 0.65 -5.82 6.97
N VAL A 88 1.51 -6.82 6.76
CA VAL A 88 1.21 -7.97 5.89
C VAL A 88 0.04 -8.78 6.46
N ALA A 89 0.06 -9.09 7.75
CA ALA A 89 -1.02 -9.84 8.40
C ALA A 89 -2.37 -9.11 8.29
N GLU A 90 -2.38 -7.79 8.49
CA GLU A 90 -3.58 -6.98 8.37
C GLU A 90 -4.08 -6.91 6.90
N ALA A 91 -3.17 -6.82 5.92
CA ALA A 91 -3.55 -6.88 4.51
C ALA A 91 -4.21 -8.21 4.14
N LEU A 92 -3.65 -9.33 4.60
CA LEU A 92 -4.21 -10.67 4.39
C LEU A 92 -5.57 -10.83 5.07
N LYS A 93 -5.73 -10.30 6.28
CA LYS A 93 -7.00 -10.29 7.00
C LYS A 93 -8.08 -9.51 6.24
N ARG A 94 -7.74 -8.34 5.69
CA ARG A 94 -8.64 -7.52 4.84
C ARG A 94 -9.00 -8.24 3.55
N TYR A 95 -8.01 -8.83 2.88
CA TYR A 95 -8.22 -9.64 1.68
C TYR A 95 -9.23 -10.77 1.93
N GLU A 96 -9.06 -11.51 3.02
CA GLU A 96 -9.99 -12.56 3.42
C GLU A 96 -11.39 -12.03 3.78
N GLY A 97 -11.46 -10.85 4.40
CA GLY A 97 -12.72 -10.15 4.67
C GLY A 97 -13.48 -9.80 3.40
N ALA A 98 -12.82 -9.15 2.44
CA ALA A 98 -13.39 -8.79 1.15
C ALA A 98 -13.84 -10.02 0.36
N ARG A 99 -13.02 -11.09 0.35
CA ARG A 99 -13.37 -12.36 -0.32
C ARG A 99 -14.64 -12.99 0.26
N ARG A 100 -14.81 -12.98 1.58
CA ARG A 100 -16.04 -13.46 2.25
C ARG A 100 -17.27 -12.61 1.93
N ALA A 101 -17.07 -11.31 1.67
CA ALA A 101 -18.12 -10.41 1.21
C ALA A 101 -18.39 -10.51 -0.31
N HIS A 102 -17.81 -11.50 -1.00
CA HIS A 102 -17.92 -11.69 -2.45
C HIS A 102 -17.42 -10.51 -3.28
N VAL A 103 -16.46 -9.75 -2.74
CA VAL A 103 -15.71 -8.72 -3.46
C VAL A 103 -14.35 -9.30 -3.85
N ALA A 104 -13.93 -9.13 -5.10
CA ALA A 104 -12.64 -9.62 -5.59
C ALA A 104 -11.49 -8.74 -5.05
N PRO A 105 -10.67 -9.22 -4.09
CA PRO A 105 -9.64 -8.38 -3.50
C PRO A 105 -8.31 -8.55 -4.23
N LEU A 106 -7.47 -7.50 -4.16
CA LEU A 106 -6.10 -7.50 -4.65
C LEU A 106 -5.21 -6.81 -3.61
N ILE A 107 -4.10 -7.46 -3.23
CA ILE A 107 -3.04 -6.80 -2.47
C ILE A 107 -1.96 -6.35 -3.45
N CYS A 108 -1.55 -5.08 -3.38
CA CYS A 108 -0.41 -4.55 -4.14
C CYS A 108 0.59 -3.87 -3.20
N VAL A 109 1.86 -4.18 -3.38
CA VAL A 109 2.96 -3.63 -2.57
C VAL A 109 3.76 -2.64 -3.41
N CYS A 110 3.90 -1.39 -2.97
CA CYS A 110 4.62 -0.36 -3.72
C CYS A 110 5.30 0.69 -2.83
N GLY A 111 5.86 1.74 -3.45
CA GLY A 111 6.50 2.88 -2.77
C GLY A 111 8.02 2.72 -2.56
N SER A 112 8.47 1.53 -2.17
CA SER A 112 9.89 1.25 -1.89
C SER A 112 10.29 -0.18 -2.25
N LEU A 113 11.43 -0.33 -2.93
CA LEU A 113 12.04 -1.64 -3.17
C LEU A 113 12.54 -2.30 -1.87
N TYR A 114 12.96 -1.50 -0.88
CA TYR A 114 13.32 -2.00 0.45
C TYR A 114 12.10 -2.63 1.12
N LEU A 115 10.96 -1.94 1.08
CA LEU A 115 9.71 -2.46 1.62
C LEU A 115 9.28 -3.74 0.91
N LEU A 116 9.34 -3.75 -0.43
CA LEU A 116 9.01 -4.95 -1.22
C LEU A 116 9.89 -6.14 -0.81
N GLY A 117 11.20 -5.91 -0.63
CA GLY A 117 12.14 -6.92 -0.12
C GLY A 117 11.68 -7.52 1.20
N SER A 118 11.44 -6.67 2.21
CA SER A 118 11.01 -7.13 3.53
C SER A 118 9.64 -7.80 3.53
N VAL A 119 8.69 -7.35 2.72
CA VAL A 119 7.38 -8.00 2.59
C VAL A 119 7.53 -9.40 1.97
N MET A 120 8.35 -9.55 0.93
CA MET A 120 8.64 -10.86 0.33
C MET A 120 9.32 -11.82 1.31
N GLU A 121 10.18 -11.31 2.20
CA GLU A 121 10.81 -12.12 3.26
C GLU A 121 9.77 -12.65 4.26
N VAL A 122 8.86 -11.78 4.74
CA VAL A 122 7.75 -12.20 5.63
C VAL A 122 6.90 -13.27 4.95
N LEU A 123 6.49 -13.05 3.70
CA LEU A 123 5.64 -14.01 2.98
C LEU A 123 6.34 -15.36 2.74
N ARG A 124 7.65 -15.35 2.48
CA ARG A 124 8.44 -16.59 2.37
C ARG A 124 8.47 -17.37 3.68
N GLN A 125 8.62 -16.69 4.81
CA GLN A 125 8.67 -17.33 6.13
C GLN A 125 7.33 -17.99 6.49
N ASP A 126 6.22 -17.40 6.03
CA ASP A 126 4.87 -17.92 6.23
C ASP A 126 4.45 -19.00 5.20
N GLY A 127 5.37 -19.42 4.34
CA GLY A 127 5.13 -20.47 3.33
C GLY A 127 4.28 -20.01 2.14
N VAL A 128 4.06 -18.70 1.97
CA VAL A 128 3.37 -18.15 0.80
C VAL A 128 4.36 -18.07 -0.35
N VAL A 129 4.09 -18.82 -1.43
CA VAL A 129 4.82 -18.72 -2.70
C VAL A 129 4.08 -17.71 -3.58
N LEU A 130 4.71 -16.56 -3.81
CA LEU A 130 4.24 -15.49 -4.71
C LEU A 130 4.34 -15.90 -6.18
#